data_AF-A0A1G9HP92-F1
#
_entry.id   AF-A0A1G9HP92-F1
#
_cell.length_a   1.000
_cell.length_b   1.000
_cell.length_c   1.000
_cell.angle_alpha   90.00
_cell.angle_beta   90.00
_cell.angle_gamma   90.00
#
_symmetry.space_group_name_H-M   'P 1'
#
loop_
_entity.id
_entity.type
_entity.pdbx_description
1 polymer ?
#
loop_
_entity_poly.entity_id
_entity_poly.type
_entity_poly.pdbx_seq_one_letter_code
_entity_poly.pdbx_strand_id
1 'polypeptide(L)'
;MLAVASDNGMSRFVASFLRGCAVGEVMKRSERLHALSEMLRRSGRRGCTAERLSAEFGVSVRTIKRDITALENSGAPIWSRTGPGGGYGLVAGGTLPPVSVTPVQAVALLAAVSAAPDAPYADLALAGVRKIVDVLDPATRARADELAARIWVEAPKVPRTIRSALEEGMTEQRVLRLRYTSLDGVTTTRDVEPVMFASRNGHWYLIGWCRLRDAMRWFLVSRIEQARVTGAGCSGHDISEIGVPPATARPVNG
;
A
#
# COMPACT_ATOMS: atom_id res chain seq x y z
N MET A 1 -12.35 21.31 31.64
CA MET A 1 -11.84 20.41 32.71
C MET A 1 -12.62 19.11 32.59
N LEU A 2 -11.88 18.00 32.62
CA LEU A 2 -12.26 16.58 32.44
C LEU A 2 -13.65 16.19 32.99
N ALA A 3 -14.37 15.17 32.50
CA ALA A 3 -13.90 13.89 31.97
C ALA A 3 -14.92 13.27 31.01
N VAL A 4 -14.43 12.66 29.93
CA VAL A 4 -15.19 11.68 29.13
C VAL A 4 -14.86 10.30 29.70
N ALA A 5 -15.85 9.67 30.32
CA ALA A 5 -15.81 8.25 30.61
C ALA A 5 -15.91 7.49 29.29
N SER A 6 -14.80 6.87 28.85
CA SER A 6 -14.84 5.84 27.82
C SER A 6 -14.80 4.49 28.54
N ASP A 7 -16.00 3.90 28.62
CA ASP A 7 -16.26 2.60 29.19
C ASP A 7 -15.53 1.48 28.42
N ASN A 8 -15.07 0.50 29.18
CA ASN A 8 -13.90 -0.32 28.88
C ASN A 8 -14.31 -1.65 28.21
N GLY A 9 -14.78 -1.61 26.97
CA GLY A 9 -15.24 -2.78 26.22
C GLY A 9 -14.15 -3.83 25.89
N MET A 10 -12.87 -3.41 25.77
CA MET A 10 -11.77 -4.27 25.29
C MET A 10 -10.98 -4.95 26.43
N SER A 11 -11.09 -4.46 27.66
CA SER A 11 -10.55 -5.13 28.85
C SER A 11 -11.19 -6.52 29.02
N ARG A 12 -12.44 -6.68 28.56
CA ARG A 12 -13.16 -7.96 28.56
C ARG A 12 -12.59 -8.99 27.59
N PHE A 13 -12.05 -8.62 26.44
CA PHE A 13 -11.55 -9.61 25.47
C PHE A 13 -10.22 -10.22 25.91
N VAL A 14 -9.28 -9.38 26.38
CA VAL A 14 -8.00 -9.84 26.94
C VAL A 14 -8.23 -10.60 28.25
N ALA A 15 -9.12 -10.10 29.12
CA ALA A 15 -9.48 -10.82 30.35
C ALA A 15 -10.33 -12.08 30.10
N SER A 16 -10.98 -12.22 28.94
CA SER A 16 -11.67 -13.47 28.55
C SER A 16 -10.69 -14.51 28.03
N PHE A 17 -9.63 -14.08 27.32
CA PHE A 17 -8.56 -14.97 26.88
C PHE A 17 -7.71 -15.44 28.07
N LEU A 18 -7.43 -14.56 29.04
CA LEU A 18 -6.72 -14.90 30.28
C LEU A 18 -7.57 -15.72 31.27
N ARG A 19 -8.91 -15.68 31.18
CA ARG A 19 -9.81 -16.49 32.04
C ARG A 19 -10.02 -17.93 31.58
N GLY A 20 -9.59 -18.28 30.36
CA GLY A 20 -9.65 -19.66 29.87
C GLY A 20 -8.58 -20.59 30.46
N CYS A 21 -7.54 -20.04 31.09
CA CYS A 21 -6.43 -20.81 31.66
C CYS A 21 -6.52 -20.82 33.19
N ALA A 22 -7.50 -21.54 33.73
CA ALA A 22 -7.47 -21.91 35.14
C ALA A 22 -6.46 -23.05 35.35
N VAL A 23 -5.42 -22.76 36.14
CA VAL A 23 -4.46 -23.67 36.79
C VAL A 23 -3.42 -24.34 35.88
N GLY A 24 -2.27 -23.67 35.73
CA GLY A 24 -0.98 -24.34 35.55
C GLY A 24 -0.50 -24.62 34.12
N GLU A 25 -1.22 -24.21 33.08
CA GLU A 25 -0.78 -24.47 31.70
C GLU A 25 0.21 -23.40 31.23
N VAL A 26 1.47 -23.81 31.00
CA VAL A 26 2.51 -22.95 30.43
C VAL A 26 2.06 -22.53 29.02
N MET A 27 1.79 -21.24 28.83
CA MET A 27 1.42 -20.68 27.52
C MET A 27 2.35 -21.20 26.43
N LYS A 28 1.77 -21.80 25.38
CA LYS A 28 2.55 -22.35 24.27
C LYS A 28 3.31 -21.22 23.59
N ARG A 29 4.54 -21.51 23.14
CA ARG A 29 5.40 -20.48 22.53
C ARG A 29 4.75 -19.81 21.31
N SER A 30 3.97 -20.55 20.52
CA SER A 30 3.23 -20.02 19.36
C SER A 30 2.18 -18.98 19.77
N GLU A 31 1.38 -19.28 20.80
CA GLU A 31 0.38 -18.38 21.36
C GLU A 31 1.04 -17.11 21.92
N ARG A 32 2.17 -17.27 22.63
CA ARG A 32 2.94 -16.13 23.15
C ARG A 32 3.51 -15.26 22.04
N LEU A 33 4.06 -15.84 20.97
CA LEU A 33 4.58 -15.09 19.83
C LEU A 33 3.48 -14.30 19.12
N HIS A 34 2.30 -14.89 18.95
CA HIS A 34 1.14 -14.22 18.37
C HIS A 34 0.68 -13.05 19.25
N ALA A 35 0.50 -13.29 20.56
CA ALA A 35 0.08 -12.26 21.50
C ALA A 35 1.12 -11.12 21.64
N LEU A 36 2.42 -11.47 21.63
CA LEU A 36 3.53 -10.52 21.61
C LEU A 36 3.48 -9.63 20.36
N SER A 37 3.29 -10.21 19.18
CA SER A 37 3.15 -9.47 17.92
C SER A 37 1.98 -8.47 17.98
N GLU A 38 0.82 -8.87 18.48
CA GLU A 38 -0.34 -7.99 18.63
C GLU A 38 -0.13 -6.87 19.65
N MET A 39 0.60 -7.13 20.73
CA MET A 39 0.95 -6.11 21.72
C MET A 39 1.95 -5.09 21.16
N LEU A 40 2.96 -5.55 20.41
CA LEU A 40 3.90 -4.67 19.70
C LEU A 40 3.20 -3.84 18.61
N ARG A 41 2.21 -4.42 17.91
CA ARG A 41 1.35 -3.72 16.95
C ARG A 41 0.58 -2.58 17.60
N ARG A 42 -0.13 -2.87 18.69
CA ARG A 42 -0.92 -1.87 19.44
C ARG A 42 -0.06 -0.76 20.02
N SER A 43 1.17 -1.08 20.39
CA SER A 43 2.13 -0.11 20.94
C SER A 43 2.68 0.83 19.87
N GLY A 44 2.72 0.39 18.60
CA GLY A 44 3.11 1.22 17.46
C GLY A 44 4.41 1.98 17.71
N ARG A 45 4.40 3.31 17.51
CA ARG A 45 5.54 4.21 17.78
C ARG A 45 5.81 4.48 19.26
N ARG A 46 4.84 4.23 20.15
CA ARG A 46 5.01 4.42 21.60
C ARG A 46 5.92 3.35 22.21
N GLY A 47 5.92 2.16 21.62
CA GLY A 47 6.73 1.02 22.05
C GLY A 47 6.32 0.43 23.39
N CYS A 48 6.87 -0.74 23.69
CA CYS A 48 6.77 -1.43 24.97
C CYS A 48 8.15 -1.92 25.42
N THR A 49 8.47 -1.72 26.69
CA THR A 49 9.75 -2.18 27.26
C THR A 49 9.75 -3.70 27.44
N ALA A 50 10.94 -4.33 27.45
CA ALA A 50 11.03 -5.77 27.68
C ALA A 50 10.52 -6.16 29.06
N GLU A 51 10.67 -5.28 30.05
CA GLU A 51 10.22 -5.45 31.43
C GLU A 51 8.69 -5.46 31.50
N ARG A 52 8.02 -4.56 30.76
CA ARG A 52 6.56 -4.54 30.68
C ARG A 52 6.02 -5.78 29.98
N LEU A 53 6.64 -6.18 28.87
CA LEU A 53 6.28 -7.41 28.15
C LEU A 53 6.50 -8.64 29.03
N SER A 54 7.60 -8.68 29.78
CA SER A 54 7.93 -9.75 30.72
C SER A 54 6.87 -9.90 31.82
N ALA A 55 6.43 -8.79 32.41
CA ALA A 55 5.37 -8.77 33.41
C ALA A 55 4.01 -9.21 32.82
N GLU A 56 3.65 -8.72 31.62
CA GLU A 56 2.38 -9.06 30.97
C GLU A 56 2.28 -10.55 30.62
N PHE A 57 3.36 -11.13 30.07
CA PHE A 57 3.37 -12.53 29.62
C PHE A 57 3.82 -13.53 30.69
N GLY A 58 4.19 -13.07 31.89
CA GLY A 58 4.64 -13.93 32.99
C GLY A 58 5.92 -14.72 32.68
N VAL A 59 6.80 -14.19 31.81
CA VAL A 59 8.06 -14.84 31.40
C VAL A 59 9.25 -13.94 31.63
N SER A 60 10.47 -14.49 31.67
CA SER A 60 11.68 -13.68 31.85
C SER A 60 11.92 -12.68 30.71
N VAL A 61 12.60 -11.57 31.01
CA VAL A 61 13.09 -10.60 30.01
C VAL A 61 13.95 -11.28 28.93
N ARG A 62 14.74 -12.29 29.30
CA ARG A 62 15.53 -13.10 28.35
C ARG A 62 14.64 -13.86 27.37
N THR A 63 13.50 -14.40 27.83
CA THR A 63 12.50 -15.06 26.99
C THR A 63 11.85 -14.08 26.03
N ILE A 64 11.46 -12.89 26.51
CA ILE A 64 10.91 -11.82 25.65
C ILE A 64 11.89 -11.44 24.55
N LYS A 65 13.15 -11.17 24.89
CA LYS A 65 14.19 -10.82 23.90
C LYS A 65 14.37 -11.93 22.85
N ARG A 66 14.35 -13.20 23.27
CA ARG A 66 14.43 -14.35 22.35
C ARG A 66 13.21 -14.45 21.44
N ASP A 67 12.01 -14.20 21.96
CA ASP A 67 10.77 -14.24 21.19
C ASP A 67 10.67 -13.03 20.22
N ILE A 68 11.19 -11.86 20.59
CA ILE A 68 11.38 -10.71 19.70
C ILE A 68 12.30 -11.06 18.54
N THR A 69 13.47 -11.65 18.83
CA THR A 69 14.39 -12.12 17.77
C THR A 69 13.75 -13.18 16.86
N ALA A 70 12.91 -14.06 17.41
CA ALA A 70 12.17 -15.03 16.59
C ALA A 70 11.16 -14.34 15.66
N LEU A 71 10.48 -13.29 16.12
CA LEU A 71 9.60 -12.48 15.27
C LEU A 71 10.39 -11.72 14.19
N GLU A 72 11.53 -11.12 14.53
CA GLU A 72 12.43 -10.46 13.56
C GLU A 72 12.88 -11.44 12.48
N ASN A 73 13.33 -12.63 12.88
CA ASN A 73 13.73 -13.71 11.95
C ASN A 73 12.58 -14.22 11.08
N SER A 74 11.32 -14.02 11.50
CA SER A 74 10.11 -14.34 10.72
C SER A 74 9.67 -13.21 9.78
N GLY A 75 10.42 -12.10 9.73
CA GLY A 75 10.13 -10.95 8.87
C GLY A 75 9.21 -9.89 9.49
N ALA A 76 8.95 -9.95 10.80
CA ALA A 76 8.17 -8.92 11.47
C ALA A 76 8.97 -7.59 11.51
N PRO A 77 8.40 -6.46 11.05
CA PRO A 77 9.10 -5.17 11.02
C PRO A 77 9.12 -4.54 12.42
N ILE A 78 9.97 -5.08 13.29
CA ILE A 78 10.16 -4.61 14.66
C ILE A 78 11.22 -3.51 14.68
N TRP A 79 10.92 -2.39 15.33
CA TRP A 79 11.92 -1.39 15.70
C TRP A 79 12.29 -1.56 17.17
N SER A 80 13.54 -1.22 17.52
CA SER A 80 14.00 -1.17 18.90
C SER A 80 14.72 0.15 19.21
N ARG A 81 14.51 0.69 20.41
CA ARG A 81 15.19 1.90 20.91
C ARG A 81 15.62 1.69 22.36
N THR A 82 16.89 1.94 22.65
CA THR A 82 17.45 1.86 24.01
C THR A 82 17.36 3.21 24.73
N GLY A 83 17.15 3.21 26.05
CA GLY A 83 17.14 4.41 26.91
C GLY A 83 15.75 4.78 27.47
N PRO A 84 15.64 5.89 28.23
CA PRO A 84 14.37 6.35 28.80
C PRO A 84 13.32 6.62 27.71
N GLY A 85 12.15 5.99 27.81
CA GLY A 85 11.13 6.02 26.76
C GLY A 85 11.41 5.14 25.54
N GLY A 86 12.42 4.26 25.63
CA GLY A 86 12.72 3.22 24.65
C GLY A 86 11.83 1.97 24.78
N GLY A 87 12.12 0.96 23.97
CA GLY A 87 11.37 -0.29 23.93
C GLY A 87 11.32 -0.89 22.53
N TYR A 88 10.35 -1.77 22.33
CA TYR A 88 10.08 -2.46 21.08
C TYR A 88 8.70 -2.07 20.57
N GLY A 89 8.56 -1.95 19.25
CA GLY A 89 7.25 -1.80 18.63
C GLY A 89 7.29 -2.30 17.20
N LEU A 90 6.12 -2.47 16.59
CA LEU A 90 6.05 -2.68 15.14
C LEU A 90 6.09 -1.32 14.44
N VAL A 91 6.81 -1.28 13.32
CA VAL A 91 6.77 -0.13 12.41
C VAL A 91 5.33 0.00 11.92
N ALA A 92 4.67 1.11 12.29
CA ALA A 92 3.35 1.42 11.77
C ALA A 92 3.46 1.70 10.26
N GLY A 93 2.70 0.95 9.45
CA GLY A 93 2.56 1.20 8.01
C GLY A 93 3.34 0.29 7.06
N GLY A 94 3.85 -0.88 7.49
CA GLY A 94 4.68 -1.73 6.63
C GLY A 94 4.03 -2.99 6.06
N THR A 95 3.01 -3.54 6.72
CA THR A 95 2.43 -4.85 6.35
C THR A 95 0.96 -4.93 6.71
N LEU A 96 0.18 -5.57 5.83
CA LEU A 96 -1.20 -5.92 6.14
C LEU A 96 -1.22 -6.91 7.32
N PRO A 97 -2.22 -6.84 8.22
CA PRO A 97 -2.46 -7.93 9.16
C PRO A 97 -2.68 -9.25 8.39
N PRO A 98 -2.54 -10.42 9.04
CA PRO A 98 -2.84 -11.70 8.38
C PRO A 98 -4.22 -11.67 7.73
N VAL A 99 -4.26 -11.79 6.40
CA VAL A 99 -5.48 -11.85 5.60
C VAL A 99 -5.61 -13.23 5.00
N SER A 100 -6.80 -13.82 5.09
CA SER A 100 -7.10 -15.08 4.43
C SER A 100 -7.46 -14.80 2.97
N VAL A 101 -6.63 -15.29 2.05
CA VAL A 101 -6.90 -15.26 0.61
C VAL A 101 -7.07 -16.70 0.13
N THR A 102 -8.19 -17.01 -0.53
CA THR A 102 -8.42 -18.35 -1.07
C THR A 102 -7.61 -18.57 -2.35
N PRO A 103 -7.30 -19.83 -2.72
CA PRO A 103 -6.69 -20.16 -4.01
C PRO A 103 -7.39 -19.51 -5.21
N VAL A 104 -8.72 -19.54 -5.24
CA VAL A 104 -9.52 -18.95 -6.31
C VAL A 104 -9.40 -17.42 -6.35
N GLN A 105 -9.34 -16.77 -5.18
CA GLN A 105 -9.10 -15.32 -5.10
C GLN A 105 -7.70 -14.96 -5.61
N ALA A 106 -6.67 -15.74 -5.27
CA ALA A 106 -5.31 -15.49 -5.74
C ALA A 106 -5.20 -15.62 -7.27
N VAL A 107 -5.81 -16.66 -7.86
CA VAL A 107 -5.91 -16.85 -9.31
C VAL A 107 -6.64 -15.68 -9.97
N ALA A 108 -7.77 -15.25 -9.41
CA ALA A 108 -8.56 -14.14 -9.94
C ALA A 108 -7.80 -12.81 -9.89
N LEU A 109 -7.07 -12.55 -8.80
CA LEU A 109 -6.22 -11.36 -8.67
C LEU A 109 -5.09 -11.37 -9.71
N LEU A 110 -4.43 -12.51 -9.92
CA LEU A 110 -3.35 -12.61 -10.91
C LEU A 110 -3.90 -12.34 -12.32
N ALA A 111 -5.04 -12.94 -12.67
CA ALA A 111 -5.72 -12.71 -13.93
C ALA A 111 -6.09 -11.22 -14.14
N ALA A 112 -6.65 -10.58 -13.11
CA ALA A 112 -7.03 -9.18 -13.16
C ALA A 112 -5.82 -8.25 -13.36
N VAL A 113 -4.71 -8.51 -12.66
CA VAL A 113 -3.47 -7.72 -12.83
C VAL A 113 -2.86 -7.92 -14.22
N SER A 114 -2.84 -9.16 -14.73
CA SER A 114 -2.38 -9.47 -16.09
C SER A 114 -3.21 -8.80 -17.18
N ALA A 115 -4.47 -8.46 -16.91
CA ALA A 115 -5.37 -7.78 -17.84
C ALA A 115 -5.10 -6.28 -18.00
N ALA A 116 -4.22 -5.67 -17.19
CA ALA A 116 -3.93 -4.24 -17.24
C ALA A 116 -2.43 -3.92 -17.03
N PRO A 117 -1.54 -4.43 -17.91
CA PRO A 117 -0.08 -4.35 -17.71
C PRO A 117 0.51 -2.94 -17.80
N ASP A 118 -0.23 -1.99 -18.38
CA ASP A 118 0.15 -0.58 -18.54
C ASP A 118 -0.53 0.35 -17.53
N ALA A 119 -1.39 -0.19 -16.65
CA ALA A 119 -2.07 0.60 -15.65
C ALA A 119 -1.09 1.27 -14.67
N PRO A 120 -1.44 2.46 -14.14
CA PRO A 120 -0.76 3.02 -12.99
C PRO A 120 -0.69 1.99 -11.85
N TYR A 121 0.50 1.86 -11.25
CA TYR A 121 0.80 0.91 -10.18
C TYR A 121 0.78 -0.58 -10.59
N ALA A 122 0.73 -0.91 -11.89
CA ALA A 122 0.70 -2.30 -12.35
C ALA A 122 1.92 -3.12 -11.87
N ASP A 123 3.11 -2.53 -11.85
CA ASP A 123 4.33 -3.20 -11.37
C ASP A 123 4.21 -3.59 -9.88
N LEU A 124 3.63 -2.70 -9.06
CA LEU A 124 3.40 -2.94 -7.63
C LEU A 124 2.29 -3.97 -7.40
N ALA A 125 1.21 -3.89 -8.16
CA ALA A 125 0.12 -4.87 -8.11
C ALA A 125 0.62 -6.27 -8.47
N LEU A 126 1.45 -6.37 -9.52
CA LEU A 126 2.07 -7.62 -9.95
C LEU A 126 3.03 -8.19 -8.88
N ALA A 127 3.84 -7.33 -8.28
CA ALA A 127 4.72 -7.74 -7.18
C ALA A 127 3.92 -8.22 -5.95
N GLY A 128 2.80 -7.56 -5.65
CA GLY A 128 1.90 -7.93 -4.54
C GLY A 128 1.23 -9.27 -4.78
N VAL A 129 0.62 -9.48 -5.95
CA VAL A 129 -0.10 -10.71 -6.26
C VAL A 129 0.83 -11.91 -6.38
N ARG A 130 2.06 -11.72 -6.89
CA ARG A 130 3.06 -12.78 -6.93
C ARG A 130 3.38 -13.34 -5.55
N LYS A 131 3.50 -12.48 -4.52
CA LYS A 131 3.69 -12.95 -3.13
C LYS A 131 2.55 -13.84 -2.63
N ILE A 132 1.33 -13.59 -3.09
CA ILE A 132 0.14 -14.40 -2.74
C ILE A 132 0.17 -15.73 -3.50
N VAL A 133 0.47 -15.69 -4.80
CA VAL A 133 0.60 -16.90 -5.62
C VAL A 133 1.77 -17.77 -5.15
N ASP A 134 2.82 -17.16 -4.61
CA ASP A 134 4.04 -17.83 -4.17
C ASP A 134 3.83 -18.77 -2.97
N VAL A 135 2.75 -18.61 -2.21
CA VAL A 135 2.43 -19.47 -1.06
C VAL A 135 1.44 -20.58 -1.39
N LEU A 136 0.93 -20.63 -2.63
CA LEU A 136 0.00 -21.67 -3.07
C LEU A 136 0.74 -22.98 -3.39
N ASP A 137 0.00 -24.09 -3.36
CA ASP A 137 0.52 -25.38 -3.82
C ASP A 137 0.88 -25.33 -5.33
N PRO A 138 1.80 -26.20 -5.80
CA PRO A 138 2.28 -26.15 -7.18
C PRO A 138 1.17 -26.30 -8.24
N ALA A 139 0.14 -27.11 -7.99
CA ALA A 139 -0.94 -27.33 -8.95
C ALA A 139 -1.82 -26.08 -9.10
N THR A 140 -2.16 -25.43 -8.00
CA THR A 140 -2.89 -24.16 -8.01
C THR A 140 -2.09 -23.05 -8.69
N ARG A 141 -0.78 -22.95 -8.40
CA ARG A 141 0.10 -21.98 -9.05
C ARG A 141 0.13 -22.17 -10.57
N ALA A 142 0.37 -23.40 -11.04
CA ALA A 142 0.41 -23.70 -12.46
C ALA A 142 -0.90 -23.30 -13.16
N ARG A 143 -2.04 -23.60 -12.54
CA ARG A 143 -3.36 -23.18 -13.05
C ARG A 143 -3.53 -21.67 -13.10
N ALA A 144 -2.97 -20.93 -12.14
CA ALA A 144 -2.98 -19.47 -12.13
C ALA A 144 -2.17 -18.90 -13.31
N ASP A 145 -0.96 -19.43 -13.52
CA ASP A 145 -0.07 -19.03 -14.61
C ASP A 145 -0.67 -19.37 -15.98
N GLU A 146 -1.29 -20.54 -16.14
CA GLU A 146 -2.02 -20.93 -17.35
C GLU A 146 -3.17 -19.97 -17.65
N LEU A 147 -3.96 -19.58 -16.63
CA LEU A 147 -5.05 -18.63 -16.83
C LEU A 147 -4.52 -17.24 -17.21
N ALA A 148 -3.46 -16.78 -16.55
CA ALA A 148 -2.82 -15.51 -16.87
C ALA A 148 -2.25 -15.50 -18.30
N ALA A 149 -1.67 -16.61 -18.76
CA ALA A 149 -1.15 -16.76 -20.12
C ALA A 149 -2.24 -16.74 -21.21
N ARG A 150 -3.51 -16.98 -20.84
CA ARG A 150 -4.66 -16.90 -21.74
C ARG A 150 -5.23 -15.49 -21.87
N ILE A 151 -4.62 -14.49 -21.22
CA ILE A 151 -5.01 -13.09 -21.29
C ILE A 151 -4.03 -12.37 -22.21
N TRP A 152 -4.54 -11.87 -23.33
CA TRP A 152 -3.78 -11.04 -24.25
C TRP A 152 -4.33 -9.61 -24.23
N VAL A 153 -3.44 -8.65 -24.00
CA VAL A 153 -3.77 -7.22 -23.94
C VAL A 153 -2.81 -6.46 -24.83
N GLU A 154 -3.35 -5.73 -25.78
CA GLU A 154 -2.59 -4.73 -26.52
C GLU A 154 -2.55 -3.44 -25.71
N ALA A 155 -1.35 -3.06 -25.27
CA ALA A 155 -1.13 -1.89 -24.44
C ALA A 155 0.04 -1.05 -24.96
N PRO A 156 -0.08 0.30 -24.99
CA PRO A 156 1.02 1.16 -25.34
C PRO A 156 2.22 0.96 -24.40
N LYS A 157 3.42 0.87 -24.95
CA LYS A 157 4.65 0.82 -24.14
C LYS A 157 4.97 2.21 -23.58
N VAL A 158 4.63 2.43 -22.31
CA VAL A 158 5.05 3.63 -21.57
C VAL A 158 6.32 3.31 -20.80
N PRO A 159 7.40 4.12 -20.93
CA PRO A 159 8.62 3.94 -20.15
C PRO A 159 8.33 3.92 -18.64
N ARG A 160 8.95 2.98 -17.92
CA ARG A 160 8.79 2.84 -16.46
C ARG A 160 9.13 4.14 -15.71
N THR A 161 10.14 4.86 -16.16
CA THR A 161 10.53 6.17 -15.60
C THR A 161 9.39 7.18 -15.61
N ILE A 162 8.57 7.18 -16.68
CA ILE A 162 7.40 8.05 -16.77
C ILE A 162 6.34 7.59 -15.78
N ARG A 163 5.95 6.31 -15.82
CA ARG A 163 4.92 5.76 -14.91
C ARG A 163 5.27 6.00 -13.44
N SER A 164 6.50 5.71 -13.04
CA SER A 164 6.96 5.93 -11.66
C SER A 164 6.89 7.40 -11.26
N ALA A 165 7.28 8.34 -12.14
CA ALA A 165 7.13 9.76 -11.84
C ALA A 165 5.66 10.17 -11.66
N LEU A 166 4.76 9.66 -12.50
CA LEU A 166 3.32 9.95 -12.37
C LEU A 166 2.73 9.38 -11.07
N GLU A 167 3.08 8.13 -10.75
CA GLU A 167 2.67 7.44 -9.53
C GLU A 167 3.18 8.13 -8.27
N GLU A 168 4.44 8.57 -8.26
CA GLU A 168 5.05 9.34 -7.17
C GLU A 168 4.37 10.69 -7.00
N GLY A 169 4.21 11.45 -8.09
CA GLY A 169 3.50 12.74 -8.04
C GLY A 169 2.07 12.62 -7.56
N MET A 170 1.35 11.57 -7.98
CA MET A 170 0.00 11.27 -7.51
C MET A 170 -0.02 10.90 -6.02
N THR A 171 0.89 10.05 -5.57
CA THR A 171 0.93 9.55 -4.18
C THR A 171 1.35 10.64 -3.20
N GLU A 172 2.35 11.43 -3.57
CA GLU A 172 2.90 12.48 -2.73
C GLU A 172 2.18 13.83 -2.91
N GLN A 173 1.21 13.90 -3.83
CA GLN A 173 0.50 15.14 -4.20
C GLN A 173 1.48 16.26 -4.55
N ARG A 174 2.37 15.96 -5.50
CA ARG A 174 3.45 16.82 -5.99
C ARG A 174 3.26 17.16 -7.46
N VAL A 175 3.62 18.40 -7.81
CA VAL A 175 3.53 18.88 -9.19
C VAL A 175 4.49 18.10 -10.07
N LEU A 176 3.99 17.66 -11.21
CA LEU A 176 4.70 16.96 -12.26
C LEU A 176 5.13 17.93 -13.34
N ARG A 177 6.40 17.88 -13.74
CA ARG A 177 6.86 18.53 -14.98
C ARG A 177 6.87 17.51 -16.11
N LEU A 178 5.98 17.73 -17.08
CA LEU A 178 5.78 16.85 -18.23
C LEU A 178 6.34 17.50 -19.49
N ARG A 179 7.09 16.74 -20.29
CA ARG A 179 7.28 17.02 -21.72
C ARG A 179 6.21 16.24 -22.48
N TYR A 180 5.25 16.96 -23.05
CA TYR A 180 4.03 16.39 -23.60
C TYR A 180 3.82 16.80 -25.06
N THR A 181 3.58 15.81 -25.91
CA THR A 181 3.25 16.04 -27.32
C THR A 181 1.74 15.94 -27.52
N SER A 182 1.13 17.05 -27.93
CA SER A 182 -0.31 17.18 -28.15
C SER A 182 -0.81 16.37 -29.36
N LEU A 183 -2.13 16.33 -29.58
CA LEU A 183 -2.73 15.76 -30.79
C LEU A 183 -2.21 16.42 -32.08
N ASP A 184 -1.94 17.72 -32.01
CA ASP A 184 -1.51 18.52 -33.15
C ASP A 184 0.00 18.41 -33.41
N GLY A 185 0.69 17.52 -32.70
CA GLY A 185 2.14 17.29 -32.83
C GLY A 185 3.02 18.32 -32.12
N VAL A 186 2.43 19.31 -31.45
CA VAL A 186 3.20 20.32 -30.72
C VAL A 186 3.65 19.77 -29.37
N THR A 187 4.97 19.73 -29.16
CA THR A 187 5.60 19.38 -27.89
C THR A 187 5.70 20.60 -26.97
N THR A 188 5.22 20.47 -25.74
CA THR A 188 5.27 21.52 -24.71
C THR A 188 5.80 20.98 -23.40
N THR A 189 6.37 21.85 -22.57
CA THR A 189 6.66 21.54 -21.17
C THR A 189 5.57 22.13 -20.29
N ARG A 190 4.99 21.30 -19.41
CA ARG A 190 3.85 21.68 -18.57
C ARG A 190 4.08 21.23 -17.14
N ASP A 191 3.86 22.14 -16.20
CA ASP A 191 3.72 21.81 -14.79
C ASP A 191 2.26 21.47 -14.51
N VAL A 192 2.02 20.26 -14.01
CA VAL A 192 0.71 19.64 -13.86
C VAL A 192 0.54 19.11 -12.45
N GLU A 193 -0.57 19.43 -11.82
CA GLU A 193 -0.96 18.88 -10.53
C GLU A 193 -1.79 17.62 -10.76
N PRO A 194 -1.28 16.42 -10.44
CA PRO A 194 -2.00 15.18 -10.67
C PRO A 194 -3.21 15.08 -9.74
N VAL A 195 -4.39 14.79 -10.31
CA VAL A 195 -5.64 14.64 -9.55
C VAL A 195 -6.18 13.22 -9.64
N MET A 196 -6.23 12.63 -10.84
CA MET A 196 -6.66 11.23 -11.00
C MET A 196 -6.07 10.56 -12.25
N PHE A 197 -6.06 9.24 -12.24
CA PHE A 197 -5.91 8.44 -13.45
C PHE A 197 -7.27 8.01 -13.98
N ALA A 198 -7.44 8.01 -15.30
CA ALA A 198 -8.63 7.50 -15.97
C ALA A 198 -8.23 6.55 -17.09
N SER A 199 -9.00 5.46 -17.26
CA SER A 199 -8.88 4.57 -18.41
C SER A 199 -10.08 4.76 -19.34
N ARG A 200 -9.83 4.98 -20.62
CA ARG A 200 -10.86 5.10 -21.66
C ARG A 200 -10.37 4.48 -22.96
N ASN A 201 -11.17 3.59 -23.53
CA ASN A 201 -10.89 2.92 -24.81
C ASN A 201 -9.49 2.27 -24.87
N GLY A 202 -9.07 1.60 -23.79
CA GLY A 202 -7.75 0.96 -23.72
C GLY A 202 -6.57 1.93 -23.54
N HIS A 203 -6.84 3.18 -23.16
CA HIS A 203 -5.83 4.20 -22.96
C HIS A 203 -5.90 4.81 -21.57
N TRP A 204 -4.73 4.96 -20.93
CA TRP A 204 -4.59 5.66 -19.66
C TRP A 204 -4.36 7.15 -19.85
N TYR A 205 -5.07 7.94 -19.05
CA TYR A 205 -4.97 9.38 -18.97
C TYR A 205 -4.56 9.77 -17.55
N LEU A 206 -3.62 10.72 -17.45
CA LEU A 206 -3.45 11.52 -16.25
C LEU A 206 -4.36 12.75 -16.38
N ILE A 207 -5.28 12.93 -15.45
CA ILE A 207 -6.08 14.13 -15.33
C ILE A 207 -5.45 15.00 -14.25
N GLY A 208 -5.23 16.26 -14.56
CA GLY A 208 -4.62 17.18 -13.63
C GLY A 208 -4.78 18.65 -14.00
N TRP A 209 -4.55 19.52 -13.02
CA TRP A 209 -4.55 20.96 -13.22
C TRP A 209 -3.27 21.39 -13.94
N CYS A 210 -3.42 21.93 -15.14
CA CYS A 210 -2.30 22.41 -15.93
C CYS A 210 -2.01 23.87 -15.61
N ARG A 211 -0.92 24.15 -14.88
CA ARG A 211 -0.56 25.52 -14.46
C ARG A 211 -0.31 26.47 -15.63
N LEU A 212 0.13 25.95 -16.78
CA LEU A 212 0.31 26.75 -18.00
C LEU A 212 -1.02 27.21 -18.60
N ARG A 213 -2.09 26.43 -18.43
CA ARG A 213 -3.41 26.69 -19.02
C ARG A 213 -4.46 27.12 -18.00
N ASP A 214 -4.09 27.13 -16.72
CA ASP A 214 -4.97 27.45 -15.59
C ASP A 214 -6.31 26.69 -15.67
N ALA A 215 -6.23 25.39 -15.96
CA ALA A 215 -7.40 24.57 -16.23
C ALA A 215 -7.13 23.07 -16.05
N MET A 216 -8.19 22.31 -15.79
CA MET A 216 -8.18 20.85 -15.82
C MET A 216 -7.94 20.31 -17.23
N ARG A 217 -7.01 19.35 -17.34
CA ARG A 217 -6.58 18.80 -18.62
C ARG A 217 -6.33 17.29 -18.54
N TRP A 218 -6.60 16.63 -19.65
CA TRP A 218 -6.48 15.19 -19.82
C TRP A 218 -5.24 14.88 -20.66
N PHE A 219 -4.22 14.33 -20.01
CA PHE A 219 -2.95 13.97 -20.63
C PHE A 219 -2.94 12.48 -20.92
N LEU A 220 -3.04 12.12 -22.20
CA LEU A 220 -2.85 10.73 -22.63
C LEU A 220 -1.43 10.26 -22.25
N VAL A 221 -1.31 9.26 -21.38
CA VAL A 221 -0.03 8.87 -20.77
C VAL A 221 1.00 8.44 -21.82
N SER A 222 0.56 7.76 -22.89
CA SER A 222 1.41 7.33 -23.99
C SER A 222 2.03 8.47 -24.82
N ARG A 223 1.62 9.72 -24.59
CA ARG A 223 2.16 10.92 -25.25
C ARG A 223 3.04 11.79 -24.37
N ILE A 224 3.28 11.35 -23.15
CA ILE A 224 4.29 11.95 -22.29
C ILE A 224 5.64 11.41 -22.75
N GLU A 225 6.53 12.30 -23.17
CA GLU A 225 7.88 11.94 -23.60
C GLU A 225 8.83 11.88 -22.41
N GLN A 226 8.61 12.73 -21.41
CA GLN A 226 9.38 12.79 -20.16
C GLN A 226 8.46 13.26 -19.03
N ALA A 227 8.66 12.69 -17.84
CA ALA A 227 8.00 13.13 -16.62
C ALA A 227 9.01 13.17 -15.46
N ARG A 228 8.87 14.17 -14.59
CA ARG A 228 9.58 14.21 -13.31
C ARG A 228 8.72 14.88 -12.24
N VAL A 229 8.86 14.41 -11.01
CA VAL A 229 8.30 15.08 -9.85
C VAL A 229 9.11 16.32 -9.53
N THR A 230 8.45 17.40 -9.13
CA THR A 230 9.10 18.67 -8.78
C THR A 230 9.14 18.91 -7.27
N GLY A 231 9.79 20.02 -6.89
CA GLY A 231 9.86 20.56 -5.53
C GLY A 231 8.53 21.09 -4.97
N ALA A 232 7.53 21.31 -5.83
CA ALA A 232 6.30 22.01 -5.46
C ALA A 232 5.16 21.03 -5.11
N GLY A 233 4.40 21.37 -4.06
CA GLY A 233 3.14 20.69 -3.74
C GLY A 233 2.00 21.14 -4.67
N CYS A 234 0.97 20.32 -4.76
CA CYS A 234 -0.30 20.68 -5.37
C CYS A 234 -1.03 21.74 -4.53
N SER A 235 -1.81 22.61 -5.17
CA SER A 235 -2.62 23.66 -4.53
C SER A 235 -3.99 23.18 -4.04
N GLY A 236 -4.26 21.87 -4.11
CA GLY A 236 -5.45 21.25 -3.52
C GLY A 236 -6.63 21.07 -4.48
N HIS A 237 -6.39 21.10 -5.78
CA HIS A 237 -7.43 20.76 -6.75
C HIS A 237 -7.91 19.32 -6.56
N ASP A 238 -9.21 19.12 -6.47
CA ASP A 238 -9.78 17.82 -6.14
C ASP A 238 -10.60 17.16 -7.27
N ILE A 239 -10.99 15.92 -7.03
CA ILE A 239 -11.76 15.12 -8.01
C ILE A 239 -13.15 15.70 -8.28
N SER A 240 -13.72 16.51 -7.39
CA SER A 240 -15.03 17.13 -7.57
C SER A 240 -15.00 18.21 -8.66
N GLU A 241 -13.85 18.83 -8.89
CA GLU A 241 -13.62 19.82 -9.95
C GLU A 241 -13.58 19.22 -11.36
N ILE A 242 -13.41 17.89 -11.46
CA ILE A 242 -13.29 17.19 -12.76
C ILE A 242 -14.63 17.11 -13.51
N GLY A 243 -15.75 17.31 -12.80
CA GLY A 243 -17.10 17.19 -13.36
C GLY A 243 -17.38 15.78 -13.92
N VAL A 244 -18.51 15.61 -14.59
CA VAL A 244 -18.74 14.41 -15.43
C VAL A 244 -17.90 14.59 -16.70
N PRO A 245 -17.03 13.64 -17.09
CA PRO A 245 -16.28 13.74 -18.34
C PRO A 245 -17.27 13.98 -19.50
N PRO A 246 -17.27 15.16 -20.13
CA PRO A 246 -18.24 15.45 -21.18
C PRO A 246 -17.98 14.53 -22.38
N ALA A 247 -19.00 14.30 -23.22
CA ALA A 247 -18.84 13.51 -24.45
C ALA A 247 -17.71 14.04 -25.38
N THR A 248 -17.27 15.28 -25.13
CA THR A 248 -16.21 16.03 -25.81
C THR A 248 -14.86 16.02 -25.09
N ALA A 249 -14.66 15.24 -24.01
CA ALA A 249 -13.37 15.09 -23.34
C ALA A 249 -12.33 14.53 -24.34
N ARG A 250 -11.62 15.45 -25.00
CA ARG A 250 -10.55 15.19 -25.97
C ARG A 250 -9.21 15.50 -25.31
N PRO A 251 -8.12 14.82 -25.73
CA PRO A 251 -6.76 15.17 -25.31
C PRO A 251 -6.49 16.66 -25.50
N VAL A 252 -5.55 17.20 -24.72
CA VAL A 252 -5.17 18.61 -24.82
C VAL A 252 -4.66 18.93 -26.23
N ASN A 253 -5.43 19.75 -26.96
CA ASN A 253 -4.98 20.45 -28.15
C ASN A 253 -4.19 21.70 -27.72
N GLY A 254 -3.25 22.14 -28.57
CA GLY A 254 -2.27 23.22 -28.35
C GLY A 254 -2.56 24.18 -27.21
#